data_AF-A0A536XM78-F1
#
_entry.id   AF-A0A536XM78-F1
#
_cell.length_a   1.000
_cell.length_b   1.000
_cell.length_c   1.000
_cell.angle_alpha   90.00
_cell.angle_beta   90.00
_cell.angle_gamma   90.00
#
_symmetry.space_group_name_H-M   'P 1'
#
loop_
_entity.id
_entity.type
_entity.pdbx_description
1 polymer ?
#
loop_
_entity_poly.entity_id
_entity_poly.type
_entity_poly.pdbx_seq_one_letter_code
_entity_poly.pdbx_strand_id
1 'polypeptide(L)'
;MPSSRHPIIRRPRRCFRRFPPPTLPSRNARGSGHAPLKAPPNAQPQDAASRAAARGRWEACANKRRRPRSRLRRATASPVTCRSTSCGGCRPWSAQIDQRQRGFCNDPSSGARPVSDKIEIPANYVTGVLGASGGYDEGHLIAADDPRRICGIATFLKAPLLNDAVDPTIGIVGIPFDGGSSRTAGARFGPRGVRDSSFRVSGYNAELDVRPFDVHRIADCGDVLVSPFSISDTYRSIERAVSSLIARGLIPISVGGDHSITLPILRGLHARHGRVAIVHFDAHCDVSDTQFGQPYHYGSVFRRAVEENLIASGKMVQIGIRKHYHKGELEFVRGHDIEVITSRELKAMGADIRASLAARLDRLKGHKVYVTFDIDFVDAASAPGVGSPEPFGPNSFEAVEALRAVTAVADGIVGCDLVEISPLHDVGQTTTYLGAQLLFEMVSIIPPTRNV
;
A
#
# COMPACT_ATOMS: atom_id res chain seq x y z
N MET A 1 -31.67 -46.59 28.98
CA MET A 1 -31.80 -47.87 28.25
C MET A 1 -33.21 -47.93 27.69
N PRO A 2 -33.50 -48.50 26.50
CA PRO A 2 -32.68 -49.33 25.57
C PRO A 2 -32.22 -48.52 24.34
N SER A 3 -31.05 -48.69 23.72
CA SER A 3 -30.39 -49.81 23.02
C SER A 3 -31.00 -50.19 21.65
N SER A 4 -30.45 -49.63 20.57
CA SER A 4 -30.40 -50.30 19.26
C SER A 4 -29.13 -49.90 18.52
N ARG A 5 -28.30 -50.91 18.23
CA ARG A 5 -26.97 -50.84 17.63
C ARG A 5 -27.08 -50.84 16.10
N HIS A 6 -26.23 -50.06 15.43
CA HIS A 6 -25.82 -50.33 14.04
C HIS A 6 -24.32 -50.07 13.85
N PRO A 7 -23.68 -50.74 12.87
CA PRO A 7 -22.35 -51.33 13.04
C PRO A 7 -21.20 -50.51 12.46
N ILE A 8 -20.04 -50.70 13.10
CA ILE A 8 -18.73 -50.12 12.77
C ILE A 8 -18.16 -50.83 11.53
N ILE A 9 -18.00 -50.10 10.43
CA ILE A 9 -17.20 -50.54 9.27
C ILE A 9 -15.73 -50.19 9.56
N ARG A 10 -14.93 -51.22 9.83
CA ARG A 10 -13.47 -51.14 10.00
C ARG A 10 -12.80 -50.95 8.64
N ARG A 11 -12.06 -49.84 8.44
CA ARG A 11 -11.10 -49.70 7.32
C ARG A 11 -9.78 -50.40 7.68
N PRO A 12 -9.10 -51.07 6.72
CA PRO A 12 -7.89 -51.83 6.98
C PRO A 12 -6.68 -50.92 7.24
N ARG A 13 -5.92 -51.24 8.30
CA ARG A 13 -4.63 -50.64 8.63
C ARG A 13 -3.59 -51.08 7.60
N ARG A 14 -3.03 -50.13 6.82
CA ARG A 14 -1.81 -50.38 6.04
C ARG A 14 -0.59 -50.34 6.96
N CYS A 15 0.13 -51.44 7.00
CA CYS A 15 1.44 -51.56 7.65
C CYS A 15 2.47 -50.68 6.92
N PHE A 16 2.94 -49.60 7.56
CA PHE A 16 4.16 -48.94 7.16
C PHE A 16 5.35 -49.63 7.84
N ARG A 17 6.18 -50.30 7.02
CA ARG A 17 7.50 -50.78 7.43
C ARG A 17 8.38 -49.56 7.73
N ARG A 18 8.92 -49.51 8.96
CA ARG A 18 9.96 -48.57 9.37
C ARG A 18 11.27 -48.95 8.67
N PHE A 19 11.84 -48.04 7.89
CA PHE A 19 13.23 -48.11 7.45
C PHE A 19 14.14 -47.48 8.53
N PRO A 20 15.30 -48.06 8.85
CA PRO A 20 16.27 -47.46 9.76
C PRO A 20 17.05 -46.33 9.09
N PRO A 21 17.58 -45.35 9.85
CA PRO A 21 18.34 -44.23 9.31
C PRO A 21 19.73 -44.66 8.81
N PRO A 22 20.30 -43.98 7.80
CA PRO A 22 21.64 -44.30 7.30
C PRO A 22 22.72 -43.87 8.29
N THR A 23 23.65 -44.79 8.55
CA THR A 23 24.87 -44.62 9.32
C THR A 23 25.90 -43.78 8.57
N LEU A 24 26.39 -42.71 9.19
CA LEU A 24 27.56 -41.94 8.75
C LEU A 24 28.85 -42.73 9.03
N PRO A 25 29.81 -42.83 8.10
CA PRO A 25 31.14 -43.32 8.41
C PRO A 25 32.06 -42.19 8.87
N SER A 26 32.60 -42.34 10.07
CA SER A 26 33.74 -41.60 10.60
C SER A 26 35.04 -42.03 9.90
N ARG A 27 35.85 -41.08 9.40
CA ARG A 27 37.30 -41.27 9.24
C ARG A 27 38.06 -39.96 9.46
N ASN A 28 38.84 -39.93 10.53
CA ASN A 28 40.04 -39.10 10.65
C ASN A 28 41.19 -39.79 9.90
N ALA A 29 41.97 -39.05 9.12
CA ALA A 29 43.45 -39.08 9.09
C ALA A 29 44.05 -38.22 7.96
N ARG A 30 44.78 -37.17 8.39
CA ARG A 30 46.07 -36.61 7.93
C ARG A 30 46.55 -36.79 6.47
N GLY A 31 47.03 -35.66 5.93
CA GLY A 31 48.01 -35.56 4.82
C GLY A 31 47.98 -34.15 4.22
N SER A 32 48.63 -33.14 4.83
CA SER A 32 49.97 -32.63 4.47
C SER A 32 50.17 -32.31 2.98
N GLY A 33 50.24 -31.01 2.66
CA GLY A 33 50.94 -30.51 1.47
C GLY A 33 50.14 -29.48 0.67
N HIS A 34 50.41 -28.18 0.89
CA HIS A 34 50.67 -27.25 -0.20
C HIS A 34 51.37 -25.98 0.29
N ALA A 35 52.48 -25.68 -0.38
CA ALA A 35 53.38 -24.57 -0.20
C ALA A 35 52.78 -23.26 -0.78
N PRO A 36 53.32 -22.08 -0.42
CA PRO A 36 52.66 -20.80 -0.64
C PRO A 36 52.84 -20.27 -2.08
N LEU A 37 51.79 -19.66 -2.62
CA LEU A 37 51.84 -18.93 -3.89
C LEU A 37 52.53 -17.57 -3.68
N LYS A 38 53.58 -17.37 -4.46
CA LYS A 38 54.37 -16.15 -4.61
C LYS A 38 53.55 -15.03 -5.26
N ALA A 39 53.70 -13.81 -4.74
CA ALA A 39 53.28 -12.58 -5.40
C ALA A 39 54.19 -12.24 -6.61
N PRO A 40 53.69 -11.61 -7.68
CA PRO A 40 54.53 -10.98 -8.68
C PRO A 40 54.87 -9.52 -8.30
N PRO A 41 56.05 -9.00 -8.70
CA PRO A 41 56.54 -7.67 -8.37
C PRO A 41 56.22 -6.63 -9.47
N ASN A 42 56.51 -5.35 -9.14
CA ASN A 42 56.59 -4.14 -9.98
C ASN A 42 55.37 -3.21 -10.01
N ALA A 43 55.44 -2.17 -9.16
CA ALA A 43 55.29 -0.79 -9.58
C ALA A 43 56.16 0.10 -8.67
N GLN A 44 57.16 0.77 -9.25
CA GLN A 44 58.00 1.77 -8.60
C GLN A 44 57.34 3.17 -8.64
N PRO A 45 57.82 4.14 -7.84
CA PRO A 45 57.03 5.25 -7.33
C PRO A 45 57.16 6.52 -8.18
N GLN A 46 56.10 7.33 -8.25
CA GLN A 46 56.19 8.72 -8.68
C GLN A 46 55.37 9.64 -7.75
N ASP A 47 56.13 10.55 -7.14
CA ASP A 47 55.83 11.91 -6.73
C ASP A 47 54.72 12.23 -5.72
N ALA A 48 55.21 12.44 -4.50
CA ALA A 48 54.68 13.37 -3.53
C ALA A 48 54.78 14.82 -4.04
N ALA A 49 53.65 15.44 -4.37
CA ALA A 49 53.40 16.87 -4.17
C ALA A 49 51.96 17.19 -4.58
N SER A 50 51.04 17.20 -3.62
CA SER A 50 50.05 18.29 -3.52
C SER A 50 49.10 18.05 -2.35
N ARG A 51 48.76 19.17 -1.68
CA ARG A 51 47.64 19.38 -0.76
C ARG A 51 47.88 19.02 0.71
N ALA A 52 48.83 19.74 1.29
CA ALA A 52 48.63 20.33 2.62
C ALA A 52 47.53 21.40 2.54
N ALA A 53 46.34 21.11 3.04
CA ALA A 53 45.36 22.08 3.53
C ALA A 53 44.28 21.34 4.33
N ALA A 54 43.91 21.91 5.48
CA ALA A 54 42.81 21.49 6.37
C ALA A 54 43.09 20.31 7.33
N ARG A 55 44.09 20.48 8.20
CA ARG A 55 43.99 20.02 9.60
C ARG A 55 44.16 21.23 10.52
N GLY A 56 43.09 21.59 11.23
CA GLY A 56 43.15 22.65 12.23
C GLY A 56 41.77 23.22 12.56
N ARG A 57 41.07 22.57 13.50
CA ARG A 57 40.17 23.14 14.53
C ARG A 57 39.19 22.08 15.04
N TRP A 58 39.61 21.34 16.07
CA TRP A 58 38.72 20.63 16.99
C TRP A 58 39.33 20.73 18.37
N GLU A 59 39.10 21.85 19.06
CA GLU A 59 39.25 21.99 20.51
C GLU A 59 38.72 23.37 20.91
N ALA A 60 37.54 23.40 21.56
CA ALA A 60 37.12 24.36 22.59
C ALA A 60 35.58 24.36 22.75
N CYS A 61 35.06 23.56 23.68
CA CYS A 61 34.07 23.98 24.69
C CYS A 61 33.58 22.77 25.49
N ALA A 62 34.39 22.35 26.45
CA ALA A 62 33.96 21.57 27.58
C ALA A 62 33.97 22.48 28.82
N ASN A 63 32.83 23.05 29.22
CA ASN A 63 32.44 23.12 30.64
C ASN A 63 31.04 23.68 30.88
N LYS A 64 30.43 23.21 31.99
CA LYS A 64 29.19 23.64 32.66
C LYS A 64 27.86 23.08 32.13
N ARG A 65 27.42 21.96 32.74
CA ARG A 65 26.27 21.91 33.67
C ARG A 65 26.03 20.47 34.14
N ARG A 66 26.51 20.14 35.35
CA ARG A 66 26.06 18.97 36.13
C ARG A 66 24.71 19.31 36.77
N ARG A 67 23.70 18.44 36.61
CA ARG A 67 22.55 18.31 37.53
C ARG A 67 22.46 16.85 38.00
N PRO A 68 22.11 16.59 39.27
CA PRO A 68 22.31 15.28 39.87
C PRO A 68 21.14 14.31 39.57
N ARG A 69 21.49 13.03 39.42
CA ARG A 69 20.58 11.89 39.37
C ARG A 69 19.92 11.70 40.75
N SER A 70 18.60 11.83 40.83
CA SER A 70 17.82 11.40 42.00
C SER A 70 17.39 9.93 41.87
N ARG A 71 17.64 9.18 42.94
CA ARG A 71 17.37 7.76 43.13
C ARG A 71 15.88 7.43 43.00
N LEU A 72 15.56 6.40 42.21
CA LEU A 72 14.29 5.67 42.29
C LEU A 72 14.20 4.97 43.66
N ARG A 73 13.24 5.38 44.49
CA ARG A 73 12.76 4.57 45.63
C ARG A 73 11.54 3.78 45.18
N ARG A 74 11.62 2.46 45.31
CA ARG A 74 10.48 1.53 45.30
C ARG A 74 9.50 1.96 46.40
N ALA A 75 8.25 2.19 46.05
CA ALA A 75 7.15 2.22 46.98
C ALA A 75 6.35 0.92 46.82
N THR A 76 6.32 0.16 47.91
CA THR A 76 5.61 -1.09 48.11
C THR A 76 4.11 -0.87 48.11
N ALA A 77 3.39 -1.71 47.37
CA ALA A 77 1.94 -1.82 47.45
C ALA A 77 1.53 -2.53 48.75
N SER A 78 0.56 -1.97 49.47
CA SER A 78 -0.25 -2.67 50.47
C SER A 78 -1.73 -2.39 50.18
N PRO A 79 -2.61 -3.39 50.34
CA PRO A 79 -4.00 -3.31 49.91
C PRO A 79 -4.85 -2.60 50.98
N VAL A 80 -5.71 -1.67 50.57
CA VAL A 80 -6.77 -1.14 51.45
C VAL A 80 -8.07 -1.83 51.09
N THR A 81 -8.61 -2.46 52.12
CA THR A 81 -9.82 -3.25 52.16
C THR A 81 -11.08 -2.40 51.99
N CYS A 82 -12.03 -2.96 51.24
CA CYS A 82 -13.41 -2.49 51.17
C CYS A 82 -14.11 -2.79 52.50
N ARG A 83 -14.68 -1.77 53.16
CA ARG A 83 -15.75 -1.93 54.14
C ARG A 83 -16.82 -0.87 53.95
N SER A 84 -18.02 -1.39 53.77
CA SER A 84 -19.30 -0.72 53.88
C SER A 84 -19.54 -0.20 55.30
N THR A 85 -20.10 1.00 55.41
CA THR A 85 -21.16 1.32 56.38
C THR A 85 -21.96 2.54 55.93
N SER A 86 -23.27 2.37 56.07
CA SER A 86 -24.37 3.27 55.78
C SER A 86 -24.52 4.42 56.78
N CYS A 87 -24.95 5.59 56.29
CA CYS A 87 -25.87 6.57 56.89
C CYS A 87 -26.02 7.68 55.82
N GLY A 88 -27.17 8.02 55.23
CA GLY A 88 -28.51 8.18 55.78
C GLY A 88 -28.82 9.68 55.86
N GLY A 89 -29.51 10.26 54.86
CA GLY A 89 -30.03 11.64 54.95
C GLY A 89 -30.19 12.37 53.61
N CYS A 90 -31.40 12.35 53.05
CA CYS A 90 -31.82 13.09 51.86
C CYS A 90 -32.14 14.58 52.15
N ARG A 91 -31.78 15.50 51.24
CA ARG A 91 -32.68 16.39 50.46
C ARG A 91 -31.87 17.33 49.54
N PRO A 92 -32.44 17.78 48.40
CA PRO A 92 -31.70 18.37 47.28
C PRO A 92 -31.64 19.90 47.35
N TRP A 93 -30.52 20.49 46.91
CA TRP A 93 -30.39 21.93 46.76
C TRP A 93 -30.51 22.33 45.28
N SER A 94 -31.61 22.99 44.99
CA SER A 94 -31.90 23.75 43.78
C SER A 94 -31.19 25.11 43.77
N ALA A 95 -30.94 25.60 42.55
CA ALA A 95 -30.66 27.00 42.17
C ALA A 95 -29.20 27.49 42.29
N GLN A 96 -28.52 27.60 41.13
CA GLN A 96 -28.05 28.86 40.55
C GLN A 96 -27.17 28.55 39.32
N ILE A 97 -27.75 28.58 38.12
CA ILE A 97 -27.02 28.86 36.89
C ILE A 97 -27.61 30.14 36.32
N ASP A 98 -26.74 31.12 36.20
CA ASP A 98 -26.98 32.50 35.80
C ASP A 98 -27.53 32.59 34.38
N GLN A 99 -28.57 33.42 34.24
CA GLN A 99 -29.25 33.73 32.99
C GLN A 99 -28.57 34.96 32.37
N ARG A 100 -27.81 34.79 31.29
CA ARG A 100 -27.61 35.86 30.30
C ARG A 100 -27.65 35.29 28.90
N GLN A 101 -28.42 35.99 28.05
CA GLN A 101 -28.60 35.81 26.61
C GLN A 101 -29.69 34.82 26.17
N ARG A 102 -30.94 35.16 26.50
CA ARG A 102 -32.08 34.93 25.58
C ARG A 102 -32.54 36.28 25.06
N GLY A 103 -32.59 36.41 23.74
CA GLY A 103 -33.18 37.55 23.07
C GLY A 103 -32.62 37.72 21.67
N PHE A 104 -33.18 37.01 20.70
CA PHE A 104 -33.54 37.62 19.41
C PHE A 104 -34.69 36.78 18.82
N CYS A 105 -35.86 37.42 18.80
CA CYS A 105 -37.08 36.94 18.20
C CYS A 105 -36.98 37.00 16.68
N ASN A 106 -37.62 36.04 16.01
CA ASN A 106 -37.83 36.03 14.57
C ASN A 106 -38.62 37.27 14.13
N ASP A 107 -38.08 38.00 13.16
CA ASP A 107 -38.77 39.04 12.39
C ASP A 107 -39.06 38.49 10.97
N PRO A 108 -40.32 38.30 10.57
CA PRO A 108 -40.70 37.81 9.25
C PRO A 108 -40.89 38.96 8.24
N SER A 109 -39.95 39.91 8.18
CA SER A 109 -40.05 41.07 7.27
C SER A 109 -38.74 41.52 6.62
N SER A 110 -37.84 40.60 6.25
CA SER A 110 -36.74 40.92 5.33
C SER A 110 -36.88 40.13 4.03
N GLY A 111 -37.09 40.87 2.93
CA GLY A 111 -37.40 40.34 1.61
C GLY A 111 -36.34 39.38 1.08
N ALA A 112 -36.82 38.27 0.51
CA ALA A 112 -36.03 37.37 -0.29
C ALA A 112 -35.33 38.14 -1.41
N ARG A 113 -33.99 38.13 -1.43
CA ARG A 113 -33.22 38.50 -2.62
C ARG A 113 -33.22 37.30 -3.58
N PRO A 114 -33.45 37.52 -4.89
CA PRO A 114 -33.41 36.43 -5.85
C PRO A 114 -31.98 35.89 -5.99
N VAL A 115 -31.85 34.57 -5.91
CA VAL A 115 -30.62 33.85 -6.26
C VAL A 115 -30.50 33.87 -7.77
N SER A 116 -29.88 34.91 -8.31
CA SER A 116 -29.49 34.97 -9.72
C SER A 116 -28.26 35.83 -9.88
N ASP A 117 -27.11 35.30 -9.48
CA ASP A 117 -25.85 35.64 -10.15
C ASP A 117 -25.21 34.31 -10.54
N LYS A 118 -25.10 34.12 -11.85
CA LYS A 118 -24.36 33.02 -12.45
C LYS A 118 -22.94 33.09 -11.91
N ILE A 119 -22.53 32.08 -11.16
CA ILE A 119 -21.11 31.89 -10.83
C ILE A 119 -20.43 31.54 -12.15
N GLU A 120 -19.81 32.54 -12.80
CA GLU A 120 -18.84 32.29 -13.85
C GLU A 120 -17.59 31.71 -13.19
N ILE A 121 -17.35 30.42 -13.42
CA ILE A 121 -16.12 29.73 -13.02
C ILE A 121 -14.99 30.28 -13.91
N PRO A 122 -13.98 30.97 -13.35
CA PRO A 122 -12.88 31.49 -14.15
C PRO A 122 -12.10 30.34 -14.79
N ALA A 123 -11.75 30.49 -16.07
CA ALA A 123 -11.04 29.50 -16.90
C ALA A 123 -9.58 29.21 -16.49
N ASN A 124 -9.23 29.48 -15.23
CA ASN A 124 -7.91 29.35 -14.65
C ASN A 124 -7.89 28.19 -13.65
N TYR A 125 -8.17 27.00 -14.16
CA TYR A 125 -7.34 25.86 -13.81
C TYR A 125 -5.93 26.12 -14.36
N VAL A 126 -4.93 25.42 -13.83
CA VAL A 126 -3.55 25.33 -14.34
C VAL A 126 -2.51 26.30 -13.72
N THR A 127 -1.52 25.67 -13.09
CA THR A 127 -0.13 26.14 -12.83
C THR A 127 0.10 27.20 -11.75
N GLY A 128 0.88 26.83 -10.72
CA GLY A 128 2.24 27.36 -10.59
C GLY A 128 2.47 28.88 -10.47
N VAL A 129 1.47 29.70 -10.16
CA VAL A 129 1.71 31.11 -9.83
C VAL A 129 1.90 31.24 -8.32
N LEU A 130 3.09 31.68 -7.92
CA LEU A 130 3.31 32.43 -6.69
C LEU A 130 2.28 33.59 -6.65
N GLY A 131 1.15 33.36 -5.99
CA GLY A 131 0.08 34.36 -5.94
C GLY A 131 -1.29 33.70 -5.93
N ALA A 132 -1.70 33.20 -4.76
CA ALA A 132 -3.11 33.00 -4.48
C ALA A 132 -3.81 34.36 -4.67
N SER A 133 -4.53 34.52 -5.78
CA SER A 133 -5.51 35.58 -5.94
C SER A 133 -6.78 35.10 -5.23
N GLY A 134 -7.02 35.58 -4.01
CA GLY A 134 -8.23 35.28 -3.24
C GLY A 134 -8.20 35.93 -1.86
N GLY A 135 -9.17 36.81 -1.59
CA GLY A 135 -9.35 37.49 -0.30
C GLY A 135 -9.78 36.53 0.81
N TYR A 136 -9.47 36.88 2.06
CA TYR A 136 -9.76 36.07 3.26
C TYR A 136 -11.06 36.51 3.95
N ASP A 137 -11.84 37.35 3.27
CA ASP A 137 -12.74 38.29 3.95
C ASP A 137 -14.16 37.73 4.09
N GLU A 138 -14.48 36.62 3.40
CA GLU A 138 -15.83 36.05 3.36
C GLU A 138 -16.02 34.80 4.24
N GLY A 139 -14.95 34.24 4.81
CA GLY A 139 -15.04 33.17 5.83
C GLY A 139 -15.71 31.86 5.41
N HIS A 140 -15.85 31.58 4.10
CA HIS A 140 -16.54 30.39 3.61
C HIS A 140 -15.82 29.08 3.98
N LEU A 141 -16.61 28.04 4.24
CA LEU A 141 -16.12 26.67 4.36
C LEU A 141 -15.76 26.11 2.99
N ILE A 142 -14.70 25.32 2.93
CA ILE A 142 -14.11 24.84 1.67
C ILE A 142 -14.16 23.31 1.59
N ALA A 143 -14.47 22.79 0.41
CA ALA A 143 -14.59 21.37 0.16
C ALA A 143 -13.29 20.79 -0.46
N ALA A 144 -13.34 19.54 -0.92
CA ALA A 144 -12.18 18.83 -1.47
C ALA A 144 -11.61 19.51 -2.73
N ASP A 145 -12.43 20.22 -3.48
CA ASP A 145 -12.12 20.93 -4.73
C ASP A 145 -11.34 22.23 -4.54
N ASP A 146 -11.18 22.72 -3.31
CA ASP A 146 -10.43 23.96 -3.05
C ASP A 146 -8.97 23.84 -3.53
N PRO A 147 -8.46 24.83 -4.29
CA PRO A 147 -7.13 24.76 -4.90
C PRO A 147 -5.99 24.81 -3.88
N ARG A 148 -6.25 25.28 -2.66
CA ARG A 148 -5.27 25.26 -1.58
C ARG A 148 -5.11 23.82 -1.11
N ARG A 149 -3.91 23.31 -1.34
CA ARG A 149 -3.55 21.91 -1.07
C ARG A 149 -3.74 21.54 0.41
N ILE A 150 -3.45 22.44 1.34
CA ILE A 150 -3.43 22.16 2.78
C ILE A 150 -4.81 22.02 3.45
N CYS A 151 -5.90 22.30 2.73
CA CYS A 151 -7.23 22.40 3.32
C CYS A 151 -8.33 21.82 2.44
N GLY A 152 -9.55 21.80 2.97
CA GLY A 152 -10.66 21.01 2.42
C GLY A 152 -10.67 19.58 2.95
N ILE A 153 -11.65 18.80 2.51
CA ILE A 153 -11.77 17.38 2.85
C ILE A 153 -10.65 16.62 2.12
N ALA A 154 -9.91 15.78 2.84
CA ALA A 154 -8.84 14.97 2.27
C ALA A 154 -9.42 13.79 1.48
N THR A 155 -9.43 13.91 0.15
CA THR A 155 -9.75 12.84 -0.81
C THR A 155 -8.50 12.43 -1.58
N PHE A 156 -8.55 11.27 -2.24
CA PHE A 156 -7.46 10.81 -3.10
C PHE A 156 -7.18 11.82 -4.20
N LEU A 157 -5.93 12.28 -4.29
CA LEU A 157 -5.47 13.28 -5.26
C LEU A 157 -6.31 14.57 -5.30
N LYS A 158 -7.03 14.91 -4.22
CA LYS A 158 -8.02 16.01 -4.18
C LYS A 158 -9.14 15.87 -5.23
N ALA A 159 -9.42 14.65 -5.69
CA ALA A 159 -10.54 14.37 -6.57
C ALA A 159 -11.88 14.62 -5.87
N PRO A 160 -12.93 15.05 -6.60
CA PRO A 160 -14.28 15.14 -6.04
C PRO A 160 -14.77 13.77 -5.55
N LEU A 161 -15.67 13.79 -4.56
CA LEU A 161 -16.35 12.57 -4.13
C LEU A 161 -17.25 12.08 -5.26
N LEU A 162 -17.50 10.77 -5.29
CA LEU A 162 -18.25 10.13 -6.37
C LEU A 162 -19.64 10.71 -6.64
N ASN A 163 -20.34 11.18 -5.60
CA ASN A 163 -21.66 11.80 -5.76
C ASN A 163 -21.59 13.21 -6.36
N ASP A 164 -20.44 13.86 -6.28
CA ASP A 164 -20.18 15.20 -6.79
C ASP A 164 -19.48 15.15 -8.17
N ALA A 165 -19.01 13.98 -8.60
CA ALA A 165 -18.33 13.77 -9.86
C ALA A 165 -19.32 13.50 -11.02
N VAL A 166 -19.18 14.24 -12.11
CA VAL A 166 -20.00 14.06 -13.33
C VAL A 166 -19.36 13.00 -14.24
N ASP A 167 -20.11 11.92 -14.51
CA ASP A 167 -19.74 10.66 -15.19
C ASP A 167 -18.25 10.24 -15.11
N PRO A 168 -17.69 9.99 -13.92
CA PRO A 168 -16.29 9.64 -13.77
C PRO A 168 -15.89 8.42 -14.64
N THR A 169 -14.70 8.49 -15.24
CA THR A 169 -14.08 7.40 -16.02
C THR A 169 -13.13 6.57 -15.16
N ILE A 170 -12.58 7.17 -14.09
CA ILE A 170 -11.71 6.51 -13.11
C ILE A 170 -12.32 6.66 -11.71
N GLY A 171 -12.40 5.56 -10.98
CA GLY A 171 -12.83 5.54 -9.58
C GLY A 171 -11.69 5.10 -8.68
N ILE A 172 -11.18 5.99 -7.84
CA ILE A 172 -10.21 5.64 -6.80
C ILE A 172 -10.98 5.19 -5.56
N VAL A 173 -10.76 3.98 -5.08
CA VAL A 173 -11.52 3.40 -3.96
C VAL A 173 -10.59 2.89 -2.87
N GLY A 174 -10.85 3.22 -1.61
CA GLY A 174 -10.10 2.70 -0.49
C GLY A 174 -10.62 1.33 -0.02
N ILE A 175 -9.72 0.43 0.36
CA ILE A 175 -10.07 -0.87 0.94
C ILE A 175 -9.32 -1.04 2.27
N PRO A 176 -9.87 -0.55 3.39
CA PRO A 176 -9.19 -0.49 4.68
C PRO A 176 -9.19 -1.85 5.41
N PHE A 177 -8.55 -2.88 4.85
CA PHE A 177 -8.56 -4.24 5.40
C PHE A 177 -7.17 -4.88 5.45
N ASP A 178 -6.75 -5.37 6.62
CA ASP A 178 -5.48 -6.08 6.81
C ASP A 178 -5.66 -7.42 7.56
N GLY A 179 -6.83 -8.05 7.42
CA GLY A 179 -7.16 -9.32 8.08
C GLY A 179 -6.55 -10.56 7.42
N GLY A 180 -5.92 -10.41 6.26
CA GLY A 180 -5.06 -11.41 5.63
C GLY A 180 -3.62 -11.36 6.13
N SER A 181 -3.26 -10.38 6.98
CA SER A 181 -1.92 -10.22 7.50
C SER A 181 -1.58 -11.21 8.61
N SER A 182 -0.51 -11.98 8.39
CA SER A 182 -0.02 -12.98 9.34
C SER A 182 1.05 -12.45 10.31
N ARG A 183 1.64 -11.29 10.02
CA ARG A 183 2.78 -10.73 10.75
C ARG A 183 2.39 -9.41 11.42
N THR A 184 2.52 -8.33 10.69
CA THR A 184 2.36 -6.98 11.20
C THR A 184 1.14 -6.35 10.54
N ALA A 185 0.15 -6.00 11.35
CA ALA A 185 -1.05 -5.30 10.90
C ALA A 185 -0.78 -3.78 10.78
N GLY A 186 -1.73 -3.05 10.20
CA GLY A 186 -1.70 -1.59 10.07
C GLY A 186 -2.06 -1.10 8.67
N ALA A 187 -2.04 -1.98 7.66
CA ALA A 187 -2.40 -1.63 6.28
C ALA A 187 -3.88 -1.20 6.13
N ARG A 188 -4.75 -1.54 7.10
CA ARG A 188 -6.13 -1.00 7.16
C ARG A 188 -6.19 0.53 7.23
N PHE A 189 -5.12 1.19 7.71
CA PHE A 189 -5.02 2.65 7.76
C PHE A 189 -4.42 3.25 6.49
N GLY A 190 -3.87 2.42 5.60
CA GLY A 190 -3.25 2.82 4.33
C GLY A 190 -4.11 3.77 3.48
N PRO A 191 -5.40 3.46 3.19
CA PRO A 191 -6.23 4.33 2.37
C PRO A 191 -6.32 5.76 2.93
N ARG A 192 -6.47 5.89 4.26
CA ARG A 192 -6.51 7.20 4.92
C ARG A 192 -5.17 7.92 4.84
N GLY A 193 -4.07 7.22 5.12
CA GLY A 193 -2.74 7.80 5.04
C GLY A 193 -2.39 8.32 3.64
N VAL A 194 -2.82 7.61 2.59
CA VAL A 194 -2.60 8.06 1.20
C VAL A 194 -3.50 9.24 0.84
N ARG A 195 -4.76 9.30 1.29
CA ARG A 195 -5.60 10.51 1.15
C ARG A 195 -4.95 11.72 1.82
N ASP A 196 -4.51 11.55 3.07
CA ASP A 196 -3.89 12.62 3.85
C ASP A 196 -2.58 13.13 3.23
N SER A 197 -1.84 12.27 2.51
CA SER A 197 -0.60 12.65 1.82
C SER A 197 -0.81 13.15 0.39
N SER A 198 -2.01 12.95 -0.19
CA SER A 198 -2.30 13.24 -1.59
C SER A 198 -2.20 14.72 -1.96
N PHE A 199 -2.43 15.65 -1.03
CA PHE A 199 -2.35 17.09 -1.32
C PHE A 199 -0.98 17.56 -1.82
N ARG A 200 0.06 16.79 -1.56
CA ARG A 200 1.45 17.13 -1.92
C ARG A 200 1.73 16.89 -3.41
N VAL A 201 0.93 16.08 -4.08
CA VAL A 201 1.08 15.72 -5.49
C VAL A 201 0.82 16.94 -6.38
N SER A 202 1.59 17.08 -7.46
CA SER A 202 1.36 18.09 -8.50
C SER A 202 0.48 17.52 -9.61
N GLY A 203 -0.38 18.33 -10.23
CA GLY A 203 -1.34 17.85 -11.22
C GLY A 203 -0.77 17.47 -12.59
N TYR A 204 0.50 17.76 -12.88
CA TYR A 204 1.11 17.51 -14.20
C TYR A 204 2.28 16.54 -14.09
N ASN A 205 2.22 15.46 -14.87
CA ASN A 205 3.28 14.46 -15.00
C ASN A 205 4.16 14.83 -16.21
N ALA A 206 5.34 15.39 -15.95
CA ALA A 206 6.25 15.85 -17.00
C ALA A 206 6.90 14.72 -17.79
N GLU A 207 7.09 13.55 -17.19
CA GLU A 207 7.79 12.41 -17.79
C GLU A 207 6.90 11.60 -18.73
N LEU A 208 5.59 11.68 -18.51
CA LEU A 208 4.56 11.11 -19.40
C LEU A 208 3.83 12.18 -20.22
N ASP A 209 4.20 13.46 -20.09
CA ASP A 209 3.59 14.60 -20.77
C ASP A 209 2.06 14.60 -20.68
N VAL A 210 1.53 14.41 -19.45
CA VAL A 210 0.10 14.28 -19.23
C VAL A 210 -0.36 15.00 -17.97
N ARG A 211 -1.53 15.60 -18.06
CA ARG A 211 -2.31 16.04 -16.90
C ARG A 211 -3.51 15.11 -16.73
N PRO A 212 -3.50 14.17 -15.76
CA PRO A 212 -4.54 13.17 -15.64
C PRO A 212 -5.96 13.74 -15.50
N PHE A 213 -6.11 14.84 -14.75
CA PHE A 213 -7.40 15.52 -14.59
C PHE A 213 -7.90 16.27 -15.83
N ASP A 214 -7.06 16.50 -16.85
CA ASP A 214 -7.47 17.10 -18.12
C ASP A 214 -7.98 16.02 -19.10
N VAL A 215 -7.56 14.77 -18.93
CA VAL A 215 -7.87 13.65 -19.85
C VAL A 215 -8.80 12.60 -19.24
N HIS A 216 -9.01 12.63 -17.92
CA HIS A 216 -9.90 11.73 -17.19
C HIS A 216 -10.79 12.50 -16.23
N ARG A 217 -12.00 11.96 -16.00
CA ARG A 217 -12.87 12.40 -14.91
C ARG A 217 -12.68 11.45 -13.76
N ILE A 218 -11.98 11.91 -12.73
CA ILE A 218 -11.52 11.09 -11.61
C ILE A 218 -12.40 11.36 -10.40
N ALA A 219 -12.86 10.30 -9.73
CA ALA A 219 -13.64 10.41 -8.51
C ALA A 219 -13.02 9.60 -7.36
N ASP A 220 -13.05 10.15 -6.15
CA ASP A 220 -12.87 9.38 -4.92
C ASP A 220 -14.18 8.67 -4.58
N CYS A 221 -14.16 7.34 -4.61
CA CYS A 221 -15.31 6.48 -4.39
C CYS A 221 -15.54 6.15 -2.91
N GLY A 222 -14.81 6.79 -2.00
CA GLY A 222 -14.83 6.47 -0.58
C GLY A 222 -14.16 5.13 -0.30
N ASP A 223 -14.64 4.42 0.72
CA ASP A 223 -14.08 3.14 1.14
C ASP A 223 -15.09 2.01 0.97
N VAL A 224 -14.60 0.81 0.62
CA VAL A 224 -15.41 -0.41 0.66
C VAL A 224 -15.80 -0.73 2.10
N LEU A 225 -17.04 -1.15 2.31
CA LEU A 225 -17.49 -1.68 3.60
C LEU A 225 -16.81 -3.02 3.88
N VAL A 226 -15.91 -3.05 4.86
CA VAL A 226 -15.15 -4.25 5.24
C VAL A 226 -15.54 -4.76 6.63
N SER A 227 -15.42 -6.07 6.86
CA SER A 227 -15.53 -6.69 8.17
C SER A 227 -14.12 -6.98 8.72
N PRO A 228 -13.70 -6.35 9.83
CA PRO A 228 -12.40 -6.66 10.44
C PRO A 228 -12.37 -8.05 11.10
N PHE A 229 -13.52 -8.73 11.19
CA PHE A 229 -13.66 -10.03 11.86
C PHE A 229 -13.85 -11.20 10.90
N SER A 230 -14.09 -10.93 9.61
CA SER A 230 -14.39 -11.98 8.63
C SER A 230 -13.81 -11.61 7.27
N ILE A 231 -12.71 -12.29 6.90
CA ILE A 231 -12.11 -12.17 5.57
C ILE A 231 -13.09 -12.57 4.47
N SER A 232 -13.93 -13.57 4.73
CA SER A 232 -14.94 -14.03 3.77
C SER A 232 -16.03 -12.99 3.51
N ASP A 233 -16.47 -12.27 4.54
CA ASP A 233 -17.47 -11.20 4.37
C ASP A 233 -16.85 -10.01 3.65
N THR A 234 -15.63 -9.64 4.03
CA THR A 234 -14.85 -8.58 3.36
C THR A 234 -14.64 -8.89 1.88
N TYR A 235 -14.26 -10.11 1.53
CA TYR A 235 -14.09 -10.52 0.14
C TYR A 235 -15.37 -10.34 -0.68
N ARG A 236 -16.53 -10.74 -0.14
CA ARG A 236 -17.82 -10.54 -0.81
C ARG A 236 -18.16 -9.05 -0.98
N SER A 237 -17.82 -8.22 0.00
CA SER A 237 -18.02 -6.77 -0.11
C SER A 237 -17.14 -6.14 -1.19
N ILE A 238 -15.84 -6.50 -1.23
CA ILE A 238 -14.90 -6.00 -2.23
C ILE A 238 -15.34 -6.41 -3.63
N GLU A 239 -15.66 -7.68 -3.84
CA GLU A 239 -16.12 -8.19 -5.13
C GLU A 239 -17.36 -7.43 -5.64
N ARG A 240 -18.35 -7.19 -4.77
CA ARG A 240 -19.57 -6.43 -5.11
C ARG A 240 -19.27 -4.96 -5.41
N ALA A 241 -18.43 -4.32 -4.60
CA ALA A 241 -18.07 -2.91 -4.80
C ALA A 241 -17.35 -2.71 -6.14
N VAL A 242 -16.33 -3.53 -6.42
CA VAL A 242 -15.58 -3.50 -7.68
C VAL A 242 -16.49 -3.78 -8.87
N SER A 243 -17.34 -4.81 -8.79
CA SER A 243 -18.33 -5.11 -9.84
C SER A 243 -19.26 -3.93 -10.11
N SER A 244 -19.70 -3.22 -9.06
CA SER A 244 -20.55 -2.04 -9.18
C SER A 244 -19.83 -0.86 -9.83
N LEU A 245 -18.54 -0.65 -9.54
CA LEU A 245 -17.76 0.41 -10.19
C LEU A 245 -17.58 0.14 -11.68
N ILE A 246 -17.23 -1.10 -12.03
CA ILE A 246 -17.04 -1.52 -13.43
C ILE A 246 -18.37 -1.48 -14.20
N ALA A 247 -19.48 -1.86 -13.58
CA ALA A 247 -20.81 -1.78 -14.20
C ALA A 247 -21.22 -0.33 -14.53
N ARG A 248 -20.67 0.66 -13.81
CA ARG A 248 -20.82 2.09 -14.11
C ARG A 248 -19.85 2.61 -15.17
N GLY A 249 -18.99 1.73 -15.72
CA GLY A 249 -18.00 2.07 -16.75
C GLY A 249 -16.69 2.64 -16.20
N LEU A 250 -16.46 2.59 -14.88
CA LEU A 250 -15.25 3.11 -14.27
C LEU A 250 -14.11 2.09 -14.35
N ILE A 251 -12.89 2.58 -14.55
CA ILE A 251 -11.67 1.83 -14.25
C ILE A 251 -11.37 2.00 -12.74
N PRO A 252 -11.49 0.94 -11.92
CA PRO A 252 -11.20 1.03 -10.49
C PRO A 252 -9.68 1.08 -10.24
N ILE A 253 -9.24 2.03 -9.41
CA ILE A 253 -7.91 2.03 -8.80
C ILE A 253 -8.10 1.89 -7.29
N SER A 254 -7.74 0.73 -6.75
CA SER A 254 -7.91 0.44 -5.33
C SER A 254 -6.69 0.89 -4.53
N VAL A 255 -6.90 1.42 -3.34
CA VAL A 255 -5.82 1.79 -2.42
C VAL A 255 -6.00 1.10 -1.09
N GLY A 256 -4.91 0.53 -0.60
CA GLY A 256 -4.73 0.07 0.77
C GLY A 256 -5.20 -1.34 1.03
N GLY A 257 -5.18 -1.67 2.31
CA GLY A 257 -5.29 -3.03 2.79
C GLY A 257 -4.00 -3.83 2.58
N ASP A 258 -3.96 -5.02 3.16
CA ASP A 258 -2.94 -6.01 2.82
C ASP A 258 -3.20 -6.60 1.42
N HIS A 259 -2.21 -7.25 0.81
CA HIS A 259 -2.32 -7.75 -0.56
C HIS A 259 -3.47 -8.76 -0.77
N SER A 260 -4.02 -9.33 0.31
CA SER A 260 -5.14 -10.28 0.22
C SER A 260 -6.41 -9.68 -0.41
N ILE A 261 -6.54 -8.35 -0.44
CA ILE A 261 -7.66 -7.66 -1.07
C ILE A 261 -7.69 -7.83 -2.60
N THR A 262 -6.57 -8.16 -3.24
CA THR A 262 -6.47 -8.25 -4.70
C THR A 262 -7.27 -9.43 -5.24
N LEU A 263 -7.35 -10.56 -4.50
CA LEU A 263 -8.13 -11.72 -4.91
C LEU A 263 -9.62 -11.38 -5.17
N PRO A 264 -10.38 -10.80 -4.22
CA PRO A 264 -11.76 -10.40 -4.50
C PRO A 264 -11.90 -9.26 -5.52
N ILE A 265 -10.88 -8.40 -5.71
CA ILE A 265 -10.89 -7.43 -6.83
C ILE A 265 -10.88 -8.17 -8.17
N LEU A 266 -9.99 -9.15 -8.32
CA LEU A 266 -9.90 -9.97 -9.53
C LEU A 266 -11.21 -10.74 -9.79
N ARG A 267 -11.87 -11.26 -8.74
CA ARG A 267 -13.20 -11.87 -8.86
C ARG A 267 -14.24 -10.89 -9.41
N GLY A 268 -14.24 -9.65 -8.89
CA GLY A 268 -15.15 -8.58 -9.37
C GLY A 268 -14.89 -8.17 -10.82
N LEU A 269 -13.62 -8.08 -11.23
CA LEU A 269 -13.21 -7.80 -12.61
C LEU A 269 -13.61 -8.92 -13.58
N HIS A 270 -13.53 -10.18 -13.12
CA HIS A 270 -13.75 -11.35 -13.96
C HIS A 270 -15.14 -11.38 -14.60
N ALA A 271 -16.18 -10.93 -13.89
CA ALA A 271 -17.55 -10.92 -14.40
C ALA A 271 -17.70 -10.08 -15.69
N ARG A 272 -16.89 -9.03 -15.85
CA ARG A 272 -16.94 -8.14 -17.03
C ARG A 272 -15.84 -8.44 -18.06
N HIS A 273 -14.63 -8.73 -17.58
CA HIS A 273 -13.44 -8.80 -18.43
C HIS A 273 -12.95 -10.22 -18.68
N GLY A 274 -13.52 -11.22 -18.00
CA GLY A 274 -13.02 -12.58 -18.01
C GLY A 274 -11.64 -12.67 -17.39
N ARG A 275 -10.76 -13.46 -18.00
CA ARG A 275 -9.40 -13.66 -17.51
C ARG A 275 -8.51 -12.47 -17.84
N VAL A 276 -7.78 -11.97 -16.86
CA VAL A 276 -6.87 -10.83 -17.04
C VAL A 276 -5.40 -11.29 -17.01
N ALA A 277 -4.55 -10.52 -17.68
CA ALA A 277 -3.11 -10.54 -17.49
C ALA A 277 -2.74 -9.74 -16.23
N ILE A 278 -1.62 -10.07 -15.60
CA ILE A 278 -1.16 -9.44 -14.35
C ILE A 278 0.23 -8.83 -14.53
N VAL A 279 0.38 -7.57 -14.12
CA VAL A 279 1.68 -6.96 -13.80
C VAL A 279 1.74 -6.76 -12.31
N HIS A 280 2.70 -7.41 -11.65
CA HIS A 280 2.80 -7.48 -10.20
C HIS A 280 4.15 -6.96 -9.73
N PHE A 281 4.15 -5.83 -9.01
CA PHE A 281 5.34 -5.25 -8.39
C PHE A 281 5.34 -5.60 -6.91
N ASP A 282 6.33 -6.39 -6.47
CA ASP A 282 6.36 -6.92 -5.09
C ASP A 282 7.77 -7.47 -4.76
N ALA A 283 8.12 -7.52 -3.47
CA ALA A 283 9.26 -8.30 -2.99
C ALA A 283 8.99 -9.82 -2.94
N HIS A 284 7.72 -10.21 -2.96
CA HIS A 284 7.13 -11.52 -2.74
C HIS A 284 6.38 -12.06 -3.96
N CYS A 285 6.26 -13.38 -4.09
CA CYS A 285 5.47 -13.97 -5.17
C CYS A 285 3.99 -14.14 -4.84
N ASP A 286 3.62 -14.18 -3.56
CA ASP A 286 2.23 -14.37 -3.11
C ASP A 286 1.49 -15.56 -3.74
N VAL A 287 2.23 -16.68 -3.84
CA VAL A 287 1.76 -17.99 -4.35
C VAL A 287 1.81 -19.11 -3.30
N SER A 288 1.94 -18.77 -2.01
CA SER A 288 1.88 -19.75 -0.94
C SER A 288 0.49 -20.41 -0.92
N ASP A 289 0.44 -21.68 -0.51
CA ASP A 289 -0.82 -22.42 -0.43
C ASP A 289 -1.62 -22.00 0.81
N THR A 290 -1.24 -22.53 1.96
CA THR A 290 -1.91 -22.23 3.22
C THR A 290 -0.92 -21.74 4.24
N GLN A 291 -1.32 -20.78 5.06
CA GLN A 291 -0.58 -20.37 6.24
C GLN A 291 -1.43 -20.60 7.48
N PHE A 292 -0.90 -21.35 8.46
CA PHE A 292 -1.62 -21.73 9.67
C PHE A 292 -2.99 -22.39 9.41
N GLY A 293 -3.11 -23.15 8.31
CA GLY A 293 -4.35 -23.80 7.90
C GLY A 293 -5.38 -22.88 7.25
N GLN A 294 -5.06 -21.61 7.01
CA GLN A 294 -5.91 -20.66 6.29
C GLN A 294 -5.45 -20.50 4.84
N PRO A 295 -6.35 -20.62 3.85
CA PRO A 295 -6.00 -20.49 2.43
C PRO A 295 -6.03 -19.05 1.91
N TYR A 296 -6.60 -18.11 2.68
CA TYR A 296 -6.74 -16.70 2.32
C TYR A 296 -5.88 -15.84 3.25
N HIS A 297 -4.82 -15.27 2.70
CA HIS A 297 -3.89 -14.35 3.35
C HIS A 297 -3.13 -13.58 2.25
N TYR A 298 -2.36 -12.54 2.60
CA TYR A 298 -1.65 -11.74 1.57
C TYR A 298 -0.76 -12.64 0.69
N GLY A 299 -0.07 -13.60 1.30
CA GLY A 299 0.86 -14.47 0.57
C GLY A 299 0.24 -15.55 -0.32
N SER A 300 -1.09 -15.68 -0.44
CA SER A 300 -1.74 -16.73 -1.25
C SER A 300 -2.55 -16.22 -2.44
N VAL A 301 -2.60 -14.91 -2.65
CA VAL A 301 -3.46 -14.22 -3.62
C VAL A 301 -3.38 -14.84 -5.01
N PHE A 302 -2.18 -14.93 -5.57
CA PHE A 302 -2.02 -15.36 -6.97
C PHE A 302 -2.13 -16.86 -7.12
N ARG A 303 -1.87 -17.63 -6.08
CA ARG A 303 -2.19 -19.05 -6.10
C ARG A 303 -3.68 -19.28 -6.20
N ARG A 304 -4.49 -18.60 -5.39
CA ARG A 304 -5.95 -18.68 -5.46
C ARG A 304 -6.47 -18.15 -6.80
N ALA A 305 -5.94 -17.03 -7.28
CA ALA A 305 -6.37 -16.46 -8.55
C ALA A 305 -6.09 -17.37 -9.76
N VAL A 306 -4.99 -18.12 -9.74
CA VAL A 306 -4.69 -19.15 -10.75
C VAL A 306 -5.64 -20.34 -10.63
N GLU A 307 -5.85 -20.87 -9.42
CA GLU A 307 -6.74 -22.01 -9.16
C GLU A 307 -8.20 -21.69 -9.51
N GLU A 308 -8.63 -20.45 -9.31
CA GLU A 308 -9.96 -19.93 -9.68
C GLU A 308 -10.06 -19.48 -11.14
N ASN A 309 -9.00 -19.67 -11.93
CA ASN A 309 -8.95 -19.32 -13.34
C ASN A 309 -9.29 -17.84 -13.63
N LEU A 310 -8.82 -16.93 -12.77
CA LEU A 310 -8.99 -15.48 -12.92
C LEU A 310 -7.89 -14.86 -13.81
N ILE A 311 -6.74 -15.52 -13.87
CA ILE A 311 -5.54 -15.04 -14.60
C ILE A 311 -5.42 -15.78 -15.93
N ALA A 312 -5.12 -15.05 -17.01
CA ALA A 312 -4.82 -15.62 -18.32
C ALA A 312 -3.51 -16.44 -18.26
N SER A 313 -3.54 -17.66 -18.80
CA SER A 313 -2.43 -18.63 -18.68
C SER A 313 -1.16 -18.08 -19.33
N GLY A 314 -0.04 -18.11 -18.61
CA GLY A 314 1.24 -17.56 -19.07
C GLY A 314 1.27 -16.03 -19.20
N LYS A 315 0.28 -15.32 -18.64
CA LYS A 315 0.14 -13.86 -18.72
C LYS A 315 0.25 -13.19 -17.36
N MET A 316 1.26 -13.58 -16.59
CA MET A 316 1.60 -12.95 -15.32
C MET A 316 3.09 -12.65 -15.27
N VAL A 317 3.44 -11.40 -14.97
CA VAL A 317 4.83 -10.94 -14.78
C VAL A 317 4.95 -10.38 -13.37
N GLN A 318 5.83 -10.96 -12.57
CA GLN A 318 6.19 -10.52 -11.24
C GLN A 318 7.55 -9.82 -11.26
N ILE A 319 7.65 -8.66 -10.65
CA ILE A 319 8.78 -7.75 -10.77
C ILE A 319 9.25 -7.37 -9.37
N GLY A 320 10.55 -7.53 -9.11
CA GLY A 320 11.18 -7.15 -7.84
C GLY A 320 11.34 -8.28 -6.84
N ILE A 321 11.02 -9.52 -7.21
CA ILE A 321 11.03 -10.64 -6.27
C ILE A 321 12.43 -10.86 -5.69
N ARG A 322 12.51 -10.94 -4.36
CA ARG A 322 13.79 -11.08 -3.65
C ARG A 322 13.75 -11.88 -2.36
N LYS A 323 12.57 -12.26 -1.88
CA LYS A 323 12.46 -13.16 -0.73
C LYS A 323 12.87 -14.60 -1.09
N HIS A 324 13.30 -15.34 -0.07
CA HIS A 324 13.49 -16.78 -0.16
C HIS A 324 12.20 -17.51 -0.50
N TYR A 325 12.27 -18.35 -1.53
CA TYR A 325 11.18 -19.25 -1.91
C TYR A 325 11.19 -20.53 -1.09
N HIS A 326 10.00 -21.07 -0.84
CA HIS A 326 9.84 -22.49 -0.58
C HIS A 326 9.87 -23.27 -1.90
N LYS A 327 10.38 -24.50 -1.88
CA LYS A 327 10.50 -25.35 -3.08
C LYS A 327 9.18 -25.47 -3.85
N GLY A 328 8.07 -25.66 -3.14
CA GLY A 328 6.73 -25.78 -3.75
C GLY A 328 6.24 -24.50 -4.44
N GLU A 329 6.70 -23.32 -4.02
CA GLU A 329 6.35 -22.05 -4.67
C GLU A 329 7.06 -21.92 -6.01
N LEU A 330 8.34 -22.31 -6.09
CA LEU A 330 9.09 -22.35 -7.35
C LEU A 330 8.48 -23.35 -8.34
N GLU A 331 8.03 -24.51 -7.85
CA GLU A 331 7.34 -25.50 -8.67
C GLU A 331 6.02 -24.94 -9.20
N PHE A 332 5.26 -24.21 -8.38
CA PHE A 332 4.02 -23.53 -8.79
C PHE A 332 4.27 -22.47 -9.86
N VAL A 333 5.22 -21.55 -9.63
CA VAL A 333 5.60 -20.49 -10.57
C VAL A 333 5.96 -21.07 -11.94
N ARG A 334 6.82 -22.10 -11.97
CA ARG A 334 7.23 -22.77 -13.21
C ARG A 334 6.09 -23.53 -13.87
N GLY A 335 5.27 -24.22 -13.09
CA GLY A 335 4.14 -25.01 -13.59
C GLY A 335 3.05 -24.17 -14.25
N HIS A 336 2.98 -22.87 -13.93
CA HIS A 336 1.97 -21.95 -14.45
C HIS A 336 2.51 -20.88 -15.41
N ASP A 337 3.77 -21.00 -15.84
CA ASP A 337 4.44 -20.04 -16.73
C ASP A 337 4.35 -18.58 -16.22
N ILE A 338 4.51 -18.42 -14.90
CA ILE A 338 4.62 -17.11 -14.26
C ILE A 338 6.03 -16.59 -14.50
N GLU A 339 6.14 -15.43 -15.14
CA GLU A 339 7.42 -14.78 -15.33
C GLU A 339 7.83 -14.07 -14.04
N VAL A 340 9.04 -14.36 -13.58
CA VAL A 340 9.62 -13.73 -12.39
C VAL A 340 10.86 -12.96 -12.81
N ILE A 341 10.85 -11.66 -12.54
CA ILE A 341 11.98 -10.75 -12.66
C ILE A 341 12.44 -10.43 -11.25
N THR A 342 13.60 -10.98 -10.87
CA THR A 342 14.13 -10.78 -9.52
C THR A 342 14.65 -9.36 -9.31
N SER A 343 14.76 -8.89 -8.06
CA SER A 343 15.43 -7.59 -7.79
C SER A 343 16.88 -7.55 -8.28
N ARG A 344 17.57 -8.70 -8.36
CA ARG A 344 18.91 -8.80 -8.94
C ARG A 344 18.89 -8.51 -10.44
N GLU A 345 17.95 -9.11 -11.18
CA GLU A 345 17.79 -8.85 -12.61
C GLU A 345 17.35 -7.41 -12.86
N LEU A 346 16.39 -6.91 -12.07
CA LEU A 346 15.94 -5.53 -12.12
C LEU A 346 17.11 -4.55 -11.93
N LYS A 347 17.99 -4.82 -10.95
CA LYS A 347 19.18 -4.00 -10.73
C LYS A 347 20.16 -4.04 -11.90
N ALA A 348 20.28 -5.19 -12.57
CA ALA A 348 21.15 -5.34 -13.73
C ALA A 348 20.64 -4.57 -14.97
N MET A 349 19.34 -4.23 -15.04
CA MET A 349 18.80 -3.37 -16.10
C MET A 349 19.32 -1.93 -15.99
N GLY A 350 19.67 -1.47 -14.79
CA GLY A 350 20.26 -0.15 -14.56
C GLY A 350 19.39 0.99 -15.11
N ALA A 351 20.00 1.88 -15.90
CA ALA A 351 19.31 3.03 -16.50
C ALA A 351 18.22 2.62 -17.51
N ASP A 352 18.30 1.41 -18.08
CA ASP A 352 17.37 0.91 -19.08
C ASP A 352 16.19 0.15 -18.45
N ILE A 353 15.96 0.28 -17.13
CA ILE A 353 14.89 -0.41 -16.40
C ILE A 353 13.53 -0.29 -17.08
N ARG A 354 13.16 0.94 -17.51
CA ARG A 354 11.87 1.20 -18.18
C ARG A 354 11.75 0.46 -19.51
N ALA A 355 12.75 0.60 -20.39
CA ALA A 355 12.74 -0.02 -21.71
C ALA A 355 12.84 -1.56 -21.62
N SER A 356 13.68 -2.06 -20.72
CA SER A 356 13.87 -3.49 -20.48
C SER A 356 12.59 -4.14 -19.98
N LEU A 357 11.93 -3.54 -18.97
CA LEU A 357 10.65 -4.05 -18.48
C LEU A 357 9.55 -3.95 -19.53
N ALA A 358 9.46 -2.84 -20.28
CA ALA A 358 8.49 -2.70 -21.37
C ALA A 358 8.57 -3.87 -22.37
N ALA A 359 9.79 -4.26 -22.76
CA ALA A 359 10.00 -5.41 -23.65
C ALA A 359 9.55 -6.75 -23.04
N ARG A 360 9.62 -6.92 -21.71
CA ARG A 360 9.06 -8.10 -21.03
C ARG A 360 7.54 -8.08 -21.01
N LEU A 361 6.95 -6.90 -20.76
CA LEU A 361 5.51 -6.69 -20.71
C LEU A 361 4.81 -6.87 -22.06
N ASP A 362 5.53 -6.82 -23.18
CA ASP A 362 4.99 -7.10 -24.52
C ASP A 362 4.22 -8.42 -24.62
N ARG A 363 4.60 -9.42 -23.81
CA ARG A 363 3.88 -10.71 -23.74
C ARG A 363 2.41 -10.57 -23.29
N LEU A 364 2.04 -9.47 -22.66
CA LEU A 364 0.69 -9.19 -22.16
C LEU A 364 -0.18 -8.40 -23.16
N LYS A 365 0.40 -7.92 -24.26
CA LYS A 365 -0.33 -7.19 -25.31
C LYS A 365 -1.52 -8.02 -25.83
N GLY A 366 -2.64 -7.35 -26.07
CA GLY A 366 -3.89 -7.97 -26.51
C GLY A 366 -4.77 -8.56 -25.40
N HIS A 367 -4.30 -8.58 -24.14
CA HIS A 367 -5.11 -8.97 -22.98
C HIS A 367 -5.62 -7.76 -22.21
N LYS A 368 -6.70 -7.96 -21.44
CA LYS A 368 -7.02 -7.05 -20.33
C LYS A 368 -5.98 -7.22 -19.24
N VAL A 369 -5.43 -6.13 -18.72
CA VAL A 369 -4.30 -6.11 -17.79
C VAL A 369 -4.76 -5.51 -16.47
N TYR A 370 -4.41 -6.18 -15.38
CA TYR A 370 -4.54 -5.65 -14.03
C TYR A 370 -3.14 -5.40 -13.46
N VAL A 371 -2.95 -4.23 -12.86
CA VAL A 371 -1.66 -3.77 -12.34
C VAL A 371 -1.75 -3.69 -10.84
N THR A 372 -0.90 -4.43 -10.16
CA THR A 372 -0.92 -4.54 -8.70
C THR A 372 0.45 -4.19 -8.16
N PHE A 373 0.47 -3.22 -7.25
CA PHE A 373 1.70 -2.65 -6.72
C PHE A 373 1.71 -2.77 -5.20
N ASP A 374 2.48 -3.72 -4.71
CA ASP A 374 2.87 -3.79 -3.32
C ASP A 374 3.93 -2.73 -3.02
N ILE A 375 3.70 -1.89 -2.01
CA ILE A 375 4.68 -0.85 -1.66
C ILE A 375 6.02 -1.46 -1.18
N ASP A 376 6.02 -2.71 -0.69
CA ASP A 376 7.24 -3.41 -0.32
C ASP A 376 8.11 -3.80 -1.52
N PHE A 377 7.61 -3.65 -2.76
CA PHE A 377 8.45 -3.66 -3.96
C PHE A 377 9.63 -2.70 -3.78
N VAL A 378 9.37 -1.51 -3.24
CA VAL A 378 10.38 -0.48 -2.97
C VAL A 378 11.22 -0.86 -1.76
N ASP A 379 12.52 -0.57 -1.82
CA ASP A 379 13.43 -0.83 -0.70
C ASP A 379 12.94 -0.19 0.61
N ALA A 380 13.08 -0.92 1.72
CA ALA A 380 12.67 -0.49 3.05
C ALA A 380 13.29 0.84 3.50
N ALA A 381 14.43 1.25 2.94
CA ALA A 381 15.01 2.58 3.19
C ALA A 381 14.16 3.72 2.61
N SER A 382 13.44 3.48 1.51
CA SER A 382 12.55 4.46 0.87
C SER A 382 11.07 4.27 1.27
N ALA A 383 10.67 3.05 1.61
CA ALA A 383 9.31 2.70 2.00
C ALA A 383 9.25 1.92 3.33
N PRO A 384 9.60 2.50 4.48
CA PRO A 384 9.61 1.79 5.76
C PRO A 384 8.21 1.44 6.31
N GLY A 385 7.18 2.20 5.91
CA GLY A 385 5.80 2.07 6.38
C GLY A 385 5.03 0.90 5.76
N VAL A 386 5.47 -0.32 6.02
CA VAL A 386 4.88 -1.56 5.51
C VAL A 386 4.92 -2.67 6.57
N GLY A 387 4.04 -3.67 6.47
CA GLY A 387 3.97 -4.78 7.42
C GLY A 387 5.15 -5.76 7.33
N SER A 388 5.67 -6.00 6.11
CA SER A 388 6.79 -6.90 5.83
C SER A 388 7.90 -6.16 5.03
N PRO A 389 8.65 -5.23 5.65
CA PRO A 389 9.68 -4.49 4.92
C PRO A 389 10.80 -5.43 4.45
N GLU A 390 11.08 -5.42 3.15
CA GLU A 390 12.12 -6.27 2.55
C GLU A 390 13.27 -5.39 1.99
N PRO A 391 14.52 -5.57 2.47
CA PRO A 391 15.68 -4.85 1.94
C PRO A 391 16.09 -5.35 0.54
N PHE A 392 17.02 -4.63 -0.09
CA PHE A 392 17.59 -4.94 -1.41
C PHE A 392 16.61 -4.76 -2.57
N GLY A 393 15.65 -3.85 -2.40
CA GLY A 393 14.72 -3.44 -3.46
C GLY A 393 15.26 -2.29 -4.31
N PRO A 394 14.54 -1.90 -5.37
CA PRO A 394 14.73 -0.62 -6.04
C PRO A 394 14.47 0.56 -5.09
N ASN A 395 15.19 1.66 -5.30
CA ASN A 395 14.83 2.93 -4.66
C ASN A 395 13.55 3.53 -5.29
N SER A 396 13.01 4.60 -4.71
CA SER A 396 11.78 5.23 -5.19
C SER A 396 11.83 5.72 -6.65
N PHE A 397 13.00 6.13 -7.16
CA PHE A 397 13.17 6.53 -8.55
C PHE A 397 13.16 5.33 -9.51
N GLU A 398 13.91 4.28 -9.19
CA GLU A 398 13.88 3.01 -9.95
C GLU A 398 12.46 2.43 -9.95
N ALA A 399 11.72 2.56 -8.86
CA ALA A 399 10.37 2.04 -8.74
C ALA A 399 9.35 2.77 -9.64
N VAL A 400 9.42 4.11 -9.73
CA VAL A 400 8.52 4.86 -10.63
C VAL A 400 8.87 4.60 -12.10
N GLU A 401 10.14 4.44 -12.46
CA GLU A 401 10.54 4.07 -13.82
C GLU A 401 10.06 2.66 -14.20
N ALA A 402 10.07 1.73 -13.24
CA ALA A 402 9.50 0.41 -13.42
C ALA A 402 7.97 0.46 -13.62
N LEU A 403 7.24 1.29 -12.85
CA LEU A 403 5.81 1.49 -13.05
C LEU A 403 5.50 2.11 -14.42
N ARG A 404 6.30 3.07 -14.88
CA ARG A 404 6.12 3.70 -16.20
C ARG A 404 6.36 2.74 -17.37
N ALA A 405 7.06 1.62 -17.16
CA ALA A 405 7.18 0.57 -18.18
C ALA A 405 5.83 -0.04 -18.55
N VAL A 406 4.84 0.03 -17.66
CA VAL A 406 3.46 -0.46 -17.89
C VAL A 406 2.78 0.28 -19.04
N THR A 407 3.26 1.48 -19.42
CA THR A 407 2.78 2.19 -20.62
C THR A 407 2.83 1.34 -21.90
N ALA A 408 3.72 0.34 -21.98
CA ALA A 408 3.79 -0.63 -23.08
C ALA A 408 2.52 -1.48 -23.28
N VAL A 409 1.68 -1.58 -22.24
CA VAL A 409 0.43 -2.36 -22.21
C VAL A 409 -0.76 -1.53 -21.72
N ALA A 410 -0.65 -0.20 -21.77
CA ALA A 410 -1.61 0.75 -21.21
C ALA A 410 -3.04 0.56 -21.73
N ASP A 411 -3.19 0.25 -23.03
CA ASP A 411 -4.49 0.02 -23.68
C ASP A 411 -5.27 -1.18 -23.10
N GLY A 412 -4.56 -2.08 -22.41
CA GLY A 412 -5.13 -3.26 -21.76
C GLY A 412 -5.65 -2.98 -20.35
N ILE A 413 -5.27 -1.88 -19.70
CA ILE A 413 -5.52 -1.68 -18.27
C ILE A 413 -7.03 -1.64 -17.97
N VAL A 414 -7.47 -2.52 -17.06
CA VAL A 414 -8.87 -2.59 -16.58
C VAL A 414 -9.00 -2.29 -15.09
N GLY A 415 -7.89 -2.10 -14.40
CA GLY A 415 -7.86 -1.70 -13.00
C GLY A 415 -6.46 -1.79 -12.42
N CYS A 416 -6.27 -1.13 -11.29
CA CYS A 416 -5.01 -1.16 -10.54
C CYS A 416 -5.27 -1.30 -9.03
N ASP A 417 -4.25 -1.73 -8.28
CA ASP A 417 -4.19 -1.51 -6.83
C ASP A 417 -2.81 -1.07 -6.33
N LEU A 418 -2.82 -0.37 -5.19
CA LEU A 418 -1.66 0.02 -4.40
C LEU A 418 -1.86 -0.45 -2.95
N VAL A 419 -1.07 -1.43 -2.50
CA VAL A 419 -1.35 -2.19 -1.26
C VAL A 419 -0.21 -2.10 -0.23
N GLU A 420 -0.45 -2.68 0.96
CA GLU A 420 0.50 -2.86 2.08
C GLU A 420 1.03 -1.60 2.77
N ILE A 421 0.59 -0.40 2.36
CA ILE A 421 0.94 0.86 3.04
C ILE A 421 0.38 0.87 4.46
N SER A 422 1.28 0.93 5.44
CA SER A 422 0.99 0.94 6.87
C SER A 422 1.46 2.25 7.52
N PRO A 423 0.58 3.26 7.67
CA PRO A 423 0.93 4.54 8.28
C PRO A 423 1.49 4.43 9.70
N LEU A 424 1.14 3.36 10.44
CA LEU A 424 1.64 3.12 11.80
C LEU A 424 3.14 2.81 11.84
N HIS A 425 3.70 2.31 10.73
CA HIS A 425 5.12 1.98 10.60
C HIS A 425 5.86 3.01 9.73
N ASP A 426 5.13 3.99 9.19
CA ASP A 426 5.70 5.03 8.34
C ASP A 426 6.48 6.05 9.18
N VAL A 427 7.57 6.56 8.61
CA VAL A 427 8.44 7.54 9.25
C VAL A 427 8.33 8.85 8.49
N GLY A 428 7.80 9.88 9.15
CA GLY A 428 7.67 11.21 8.55
C GLY A 428 6.75 11.26 7.32
N GLN A 429 5.79 10.33 7.22
CA GLN A 429 4.87 10.20 6.08
C GLN A 429 5.59 9.91 4.75
N THR A 430 6.76 9.26 4.80
CA THR A 430 7.56 8.99 3.61
C THR A 430 6.89 7.97 2.71
N THR A 431 6.42 6.85 3.28
CA THR A 431 5.76 5.78 2.53
C THR A 431 4.38 6.20 2.04
N THR A 432 3.58 6.86 2.87
CA THR A 432 2.25 7.35 2.47
C THR A 432 2.34 8.41 1.38
N TYR A 433 3.35 9.28 1.40
CA TYR A 433 3.59 10.23 0.30
C TYR A 433 4.11 9.56 -0.96
N LEU A 434 5.02 8.60 -0.84
CA LEU A 434 5.43 7.79 -1.98
C LEU A 434 4.22 7.07 -2.60
N GLY A 435 3.34 6.51 -1.77
CA GLY A 435 2.09 5.91 -2.22
C GLY A 435 1.18 6.89 -2.96
N ALA A 436 1.04 8.14 -2.47
CA ALA A 436 0.29 9.17 -3.19
C ALA A 436 0.90 9.52 -4.56
N GLN A 437 2.24 9.55 -4.67
CA GLN A 437 2.93 9.78 -5.94
C GLN A 437 2.75 8.59 -6.90
N LEU A 438 2.85 7.35 -6.41
CA LEU A 438 2.61 6.15 -7.21
C LEU A 438 1.16 6.05 -7.67
N LEU A 439 0.20 6.43 -6.83
CA LEU A 439 -1.21 6.53 -7.21
C LEU A 439 -1.40 7.53 -8.36
N PHE A 440 -0.74 8.69 -8.30
CA PHE A 440 -0.78 9.66 -9.41
C PHE A 440 -0.15 9.12 -10.69
N GLU A 441 0.96 8.38 -10.60
CA GLU A 441 1.59 7.69 -11.74
C GLU A 441 0.67 6.61 -12.31
N MET A 442 -0.02 5.83 -11.47
CA MET A 442 -1.01 4.83 -11.91
C MET A 442 -2.17 5.45 -12.69
N VAL A 443 -2.67 6.62 -12.28
CA VAL A 443 -3.68 7.34 -13.07
C VAL A 443 -3.05 7.87 -14.37
N SER A 444 -1.81 8.36 -14.33
CA SER A 444 -1.10 8.94 -15.48
C SER A 444 -0.80 7.94 -16.60
N ILE A 445 -0.55 6.66 -16.26
CA ILE A 445 -0.27 5.62 -17.28
C ILE A 445 -1.53 5.13 -18.00
N ILE A 446 -2.72 5.42 -17.48
CA ILE A 446 -3.99 5.02 -18.12
C ILE A 446 -4.25 5.96 -19.30
N PRO A 447 -4.37 5.44 -20.53
CA PRO A 447 -4.59 6.27 -21.69
C PRO A 447 -5.98 6.90 -21.63
N PRO A 448 -6.19 8.10 -22.21
CA PRO A 448 -7.50 8.73 -22.27
C PRO A 448 -8.53 7.76 -22.84
N THR A 449 -9.72 7.72 -22.25
CA THR A 449 -10.81 6.92 -22.81
C THR A 449 -11.14 7.46 -24.20
N ARG A 450 -10.90 6.65 -25.25
CA ARG A 450 -11.29 7.01 -26.62
C ARG A 450 -12.82 7.11 -26.65
N ASN A 451 -13.31 8.35 -26.74
CA ASN A 451 -14.71 8.77 -26.89
C ASN A 451 -15.50 8.94 -25.58
N VAL A 452 -15.85 10.21 -25.30
CA VAL A 452 -17.24 10.66 -25.49
C VAL A 452 -17.23 11.75 -26.55
#